data_AF-A0A1Z2XPT8-F1
#
_entry.id   AF-A0A1Z2XPT8-F1
#
_cell.length_a   1.000
_cell.length_b   1.000
_cell.length_c   1.000
_cell.angle_alpha   90.00
_cell.angle_beta   90.00
_cell.angle_gamma   90.00
#
_symmetry.space_group_name_H-M   'P 1'
#
loop_
_entity.id
_entity.type
_entity.pdbx_description
1 polymer ?
#
loop_
_entity_poly.entity_id
_entity_poly.type
_entity_poly.pdbx_seq_one_letter_code
_entity_poly.pdbx_strand_id
1 'polypeptide(L)'
;MDKLDLLYDHYKESNTLRLEAQGRRNKNFIILCCLEAVLFWILIRPEIAFSSLLTGISAALGTLFELGNETIQTLVWTLVVYMLIRYCQDTLYVERQYKYLGKIEKSISNELDVSVFDRESDNYLYEFPMVLNFIELFYKMLMPAIFFVINIVRIVQEWYAFDHITLVLLCDTVMFFTASIIIWFYFFEIHSKITTWCKKHIPLVDKIAIGLRKVLKEV
;
A
#
# COMPACT_ATOMS: atom_id res chain seq x y z
N MET A 1 -21.33 30.69 -15.23
CA MET A 1 -21.50 29.25 -14.97
C MET A 1 -22.50 29.13 -13.85
N ASP A 2 -23.58 28.37 -14.04
CA ASP A 2 -24.57 28.17 -12.99
C ASP A 2 -23.99 27.32 -11.84
N LYS A 3 -24.59 27.40 -10.66
CA LYS A 3 -24.16 26.63 -9.48
C LYS A 3 -24.20 25.13 -9.76
N LEU A 4 -25.23 24.67 -10.47
CA LEU A 4 -25.36 23.27 -10.87
C LEU A 4 -24.24 22.84 -11.83
N ASP A 5 -23.95 23.67 -12.83
CA ASP A 5 -22.85 23.43 -13.78
C ASP A 5 -21.52 23.27 -13.04
N LEU A 6 -21.24 24.15 -12.07
CA LEU A 6 -20.03 24.10 -11.24
C LEU A 6 -19.93 22.81 -10.43
N LEU A 7 -21.03 22.36 -9.81
CA LEU A 7 -21.06 21.12 -9.05
C LEU A 7 -20.85 19.90 -9.95
N TYR A 8 -21.47 19.90 -11.13
CA TYR A 8 -21.34 18.81 -12.10
C TYR A 8 -19.93 18.73 -12.69
N ASP A 9 -19.33 19.87 -13.07
CA ASP A 9 -17.94 19.91 -13.53
C ASP A 9 -16.98 19.43 -12.44
N HIS A 10 -17.17 19.88 -11.20
CA HIS A 10 -16.38 19.42 -10.07
C HIS A 10 -16.53 17.92 -9.79
N TYR A 11 -17.73 17.37 -9.94
CA TYR A 11 -17.97 15.92 -9.87
C TYR A 11 -17.18 15.17 -10.95
N LYS A 12 -17.26 15.64 -12.20
CA LYS A 12 -16.59 15.01 -13.34
C LYS A 12 -15.06 15.01 -13.18
N GLU A 13 -14.49 16.14 -12.77
CA GLU A 13 -13.06 16.26 -12.47
C GLU A 13 -12.66 15.34 -11.31
N SER A 14 -13.39 15.38 -10.20
CA SER A 14 -13.13 14.54 -9.03
C SER A 14 -13.20 13.04 -9.37
N ASN A 15 -14.17 12.63 -10.20
CA ASN A 15 -14.32 11.24 -10.63
C ASN A 15 -13.16 10.81 -11.54
N THR A 16 -12.67 11.70 -12.40
CA THR A 16 -11.51 11.44 -13.26
C THR A 16 -10.25 11.22 -12.40
N LEU A 17 -10.00 12.10 -11.44
CA LEU A 17 -8.88 11.97 -10.49
C LEU A 17 -8.94 10.67 -9.69
N ARG A 18 -10.14 10.22 -9.32
CA ARG A 18 -10.34 8.91 -8.66
C ARG A 18 -9.97 7.76 -9.58
N LEU A 19 -10.45 7.75 -10.83
CA LEU A 19 -10.14 6.67 -11.79
C LEU A 19 -8.64 6.57 -12.06
N GLU A 20 -7.96 7.71 -12.20
CA GLU A 20 -6.50 7.75 -12.33
C GLU A 20 -5.80 7.18 -11.09
N ALA A 21 -6.24 7.55 -9.89
CA ALA A 21 -5.69 7.03 -8.64
C ALA A 21 -5.91 5.52 -8.51
N GLN A 22 -7.06 5.01 -8.92
CA GLN A 22 -7.33 3.57 -8.97
C GLN A 22 -6.39 2.85 -9.95
N GLY A 23 -6.12 3.45 -11.12
CA GLY A 23 -5.14 2.95 -12.07
C GLY A 23 -3.73 2.88 -11.48
N ARG A 24 -3.28 3.96 -10.83
CA ARG A 24 -1.97 4.00 -10.13
C ARG A 24 -1.88 2.96 -9.02
N ARG A 25 -2.91 2.84 -8.19
CA ARG A 25 -3.00 1.82 -7.13
C ARG A 25 -2.81 0.41 -7.70
N ASN A 26 -3.53 0.08 -8.77
CA ASN A 26 -3.45 -1.25 -9.39
C ASN A 26 -2.06 -1.52 -9.98
N LYS A 27 -1.45 -0.52 -10.63
CA LYS A 27 -0.07 -0.62 -11.12
C LYS A 27 0.93 -0.84 -9.98
N ASN A 28 0.83 -0.04 -8.91
CA ASN A 28 1.70 -0.16 -7.75
C ASN A 28 1.57 -1.53 -7.08
N PHE A 29 0.34 -2.05 -6.98
CA PHE A 29 0.09 -3.40 -6.45
C PHE A 29 0.81 -4.47 -7.26
N ILE A 30 0.70 -4.45 -8.59
CA ILE A 30 1.37 -5.44 -9.46
C ILE A 30 2.88 -5.35 -9.30
N ILE A 31 3.45 -4.13 -9.30
CA ILE A 31 4.89 -3.93 -9.11
C ILE A 31 5.33 -4.47 -7.75
N LEU A 32 4.57 -4.18 -6.69
CA LEU A 32 4.86 -4.69 -5.34
C LEU A 32 4.84 -6.23 -5.31
N CYS A 33 3.84 -6.87 -5.93
CA CYS A 33 3.81 -8.33 -6.07
C CYS A 33 5.05 -8.87 -6.79
N CYS A 34 5.51 -8.22 -7.87
CA CYS A 34 6.72 -8.63 -8.58
C CYS A 34 7.97 -8.49 -7.69
N LEU A 35 8.10 -7.40 -6.92
CA LEU A 35 9.23 -7.20 -6.02
C LEU A 35 9.23 -8.21 -4.86
N GLU A 36 8.06 -8.50 -4.28
CA GLU A 36 7.89 -9.52 -3.25
C GLU A 36 8.21 -10.92 -3.79
N ALA A 37 7.84 -11.21 -5.05
CA ALA A 37 8.25 -12.45 -5.72
C ALA A 37 9.77 -12.53 -5.92
N VAL A 38 10.44 -11.40 -6.21
CA VAL A 38 11.91 -11.34 -6.27
C VAL A 38 12.52 -11.58 -4.90
N LEU A 39 12.01 -10.95 -3.83
CA LEU A 39 12.46 -11.23 -2.46
C LEU A 39 12.30 -12.71 -2.11
N PHE A 40 11.17 -13.31 -2.47
CA PHE A 40 10.91 -14.73 -2.27
C PHE A 40 11.85 -15.63 -3.09
N TRP A 41 12.22 -15.22 -4.31
CA TRP A 41 13.20 -15.97 -5.10
C TRP A 41 14.60 -15.91 -4.47
N ILE A 42 15.03 -14.73 -4.00
CA ILE A 42 16.28 -14.55 -3.26
C ILE A 42 16.27 -15.40 -1.98
N LEU A 43 15.10 -15.57 -1.34
CA LEU A 43 14.92 -16.43 -0.17
C LEU A 43 15.21 -17.91 -0.47
N ILE A 44 14.66 -18.45 -1.55
CA ILE A 44 14.73 -19.90 -1.84
C ILE A 44 16.03 -20.28 -2.56
N ARG A 45 16.51 -19.43 -3.47
CA ARG A 45 17.67 -19.71 -4.35
C ARG A 45 18.57 -18.47 -4.47
N PRO A 46 19.28 -18.07 -3.40
CA PRO A 46 20.05 -16.83 -3.38
C PRO A 46 21.09 -16.75 -4.50
N GLU A 47 21.91 -17.79 -4.70
CA GLU A 47 22.97 -17.76 -5.72
C GLU A 47 22.43 -17.57 -7.15
N ILE A 48 21.38 -18.31 -7.50
CA ILE A 48 20.74 -18.21 -8.82
C ILE A 48 20.05 -16.85 -8.96
N ALA A 49 19.34 -16.39 -7.93
CA ALA A 49 18.64 -15.13 -7.95
C ALA A 49 19.61 -13.95 -8.15
N PHE A 50 20.68 -13.85 -7.34
CA PHE A 50 21.64 -12.75 -7.44
C PHE A 50 22.39 -12.75 -8.77
N SER A 51 22.89 -13.91 -9.22
CA SER A 51 23.58 -14.01 -10.53
C SER A 51 22.66 -13.65 -11.70
N SER A 52 21.41 -14.07 -11.67
CA SER A 52 20.42 -13.73 -12.71
C SER A 52 20.07 -12.24 -12.69
N LEU A 53 19.86 -11.66 -11.50
CA LEU A 53 19.57 -10.23 -11.35
C LEU A 53 20.74 -9.38 -11.84
N LEU A 54 21.96 -9.72 -11.45
CA LEU A 54 23.17 -8.99 -11.86
C LEU A 54 23.40 -9.08 -13.37
N THR A 55 23.18 -10.27 -13.96
CA THR A 55 23.24 -10.48 -15.41
C THR A 55 22.19 -9.63 -16.13
N GLY A 56 20.96 -9.62 -15.63
CA GLY A 56 19.87 -8.82 -16.20
C GLY A 56 20.15 -7.31 -16.13
N ILE A 57 20.64 -6.82 -14.99
CA ILE A 57 21.01 -5.40 -14.80
C ILE A 57 22.15 -5.02 -15.75
N SER A 58 23.20 -5.83 -15.82
CA SER A 58 24.35 -5.58 -16.69
C SER A 58 23.95 -5.55 -18.17
N ALA A 59 23.08 -6.46 -18.60
CA ALA A 59 22.53 -6.49 -19.95
C ALA A 59 21.69 -5.24 -20.28
N ALA A 60 20.87 -4.77 -19.32
CA ALA A 60 20.04 -3.58 -19.51
C ALA A 60 20.85 -2.28 -19.57
N LEU A 61 21.96 -2.19 -18.85
CA LEU A 61 22.82 -1.00 -18.81
C LEU A 61 23.94 -1.01 -19.85
N GLY A 62 24.17 -2.15 -20.53
CA GLY A 62 25.24 -2.30 -21.51
C GLY A 62 26.65 -2.25 -20.91
N THR A 63 26.77 -2.46 -19.58
CA THR A 63 28.04 -2.43 -18.85
C THR A 63 28.13 -3.60 -17.88
N LEU A 64 29.35 -4.10 -17.65
CA LEU A 64 29.61 -5.09 -16.61
C LEU A 64 29.52 -4.40 -15.25
N PHE A 65 28.48 -4.72 -14.48
CA PHE A 65 28.30 -4.21 -13.14
C PHE A 65 28.74 -5.28 -12.14
N GLU A 66 29.57 -4.89 -11.18
CA GLU A 66 29.95 -5.75 -10.04
C GLU A 66 29.29 -5.18 -8.79
N LEU A 67 28.06 -5.65 -8.50
CA LEU A 67 27.40 -5.39 -7.22
C LEU A 67 27.54 -6.60 -6.33
N GLY A 68 27.86 -6.37 -5.06
CA GLY A 68 27.72 -7.39 -4.02
C GLY A 68 26.26 -7.81 -3.87
N ASN A 69 26.03 -9.09 -3.57
CA ASN A 69 24.69 -9.64 -3.32
C ASN A 69 23.93 -8.85 -2.26
N GLU A 70 24.63 -8.46 -1.20
CA GLU A 70 24.13 -7.63 -0.10
C GLU A 70 23.61 -6.27 -0.60
N THR A 71 24.33 -5.63 -1.52
CA THR A 71 23.91 -4.35 -2.13
C THR A 71 22.64 -4.53 -2.95
N ILE A 72 22.56 -5.58 -3.78
CA ILE A 72 21.36 -5.89 -4.57
C ILE A 72 20.16 -6.11 -3.64
N GLN A 73 20.37 -6.85 -2.55
CA GLN A 73 19.34 -7.11 -1.55
C GLN A 73 18.80 -5.81 -0.93
N THR A 74 19.67 -4.92 -0.44
CA THR A 74 19.24 -3.64 0.14
C THR A 74 18.53 -2.75 -0.89
N LEU A 75 18.93 -2.80 -2.16
CA LEU A 75 18.21 -2.09 -3.23
C LEU A 75 16.81 -2.65 -3.43
N VAL A 76 16.64 -3.98 -3.43
CA VAL A 76 15.31 -4.61 -3.51
C VAL A 76 14.45 -4.23 -2.30
N TRP A 77 15.00 -4.26 -1.08
CA TRP A 77 14.31 -3.79 0.13
C TRP A 77 13.83 -2.35 -0.01
N THR A 78 14.70 -1.46 -0.49
CA THR A 78 14.37 -0.05 -0.70
C THR A 78 13.22 0.11 -1.69
N LEU A 79 13.24 -0.64 -2.80
CA LEU A 79 12.17 -0.62 -3.80
C LEU A 79 10.85 -1.17 -3.23
N VAL A 80 10.90 -2.25 -2.43
CA VAL A 80 9.71 -2.81 -1.77
C VAL A 80 9.08 -1.80 -0.83
N VAL A 81 9.86 -1.18 0.06
CA VAL A 81 9.35 -0.15 0.98
C VAL A 81 8.75 1.03 0.22
N TYR A 82 9.45 1.52 -0.80
CA TYR A 82 8.96 2.63 -1.61
C TYR A 82 7.62 2.29 -2.30
N MET A 83 7.54 1.12 -2.95
CA MET A 83 6.33 0.70 -3.65
C MET A 83 5.17 0.41 -2.70
N LEU A 84 5.46 -0.11 -1.51
CA LEU A 84 4.49 -0.29 -0.43
C LEU A 84 3.91 1.06 0.03
N ILE A 85 4.76 2.08 0.24
CA ILE A 85 4.30 3.45 0.56
C ILE A 85 3.33 3.95 -0.53
N ARG A 86 3.74 3.86 -1.80
CA ARG A 86 2.94 4.34 -2.94
C ARG A 86 1.61 3.60 -3.04
N TYR A 87 1.63 2.28 -2.84
CA TYR A 87 0.42 1.46 -2.81
C TYR A 87 -0.54 1.87 -1.69
N CYS A 88 -0.05 2.04 -0.46
CA CYS A 88 -0.86 2.46 0.67
C CYS A 88 -1.44 3.88 0.46
N GLN A 89 -0.63 4.81 -0.05
CA GLN A 89 -1.06 6.18 -0.36
C GLN A 89 -2.20 6.21 -1.38
N ASP A 90 -2.03 5.56 -2.54
CA ASP A 90 -3.05 5.56 -3.58
C ASP A 90 -4.32 4.81 -3.12
N THR A 91 -4.18 3.74 -2.33
CA THR A 91 -5.34 3.03 -1.75
C THR A 91 -6.13 3.93 -0.81
N LEU A 92 -5.48 4.57 0.16
CA LEU A 92 -6.14 5.49 1.09
C LEU A 92 -6.76 6.69 0.38
N TYR A 93 -6.10 7.19 -0.66
CA TYR A 93 -6.63 8.28 -1.48
C TYR A 93 -7.92 7.87 -2.20
N VAL A 94 -7.95 6.72 -2.86
CA VAL A 94 -9.15 6.18 -3.53
C VAL A 94 -10.32 6.05 -2.54
N GLU A 95 -10.08 5.49 -1.35
CA GLU A 95 -11.12 5.35 -0.32
C GLU A 95 -11.70 6.69 0.15
N ARG A 96 -10.86 7.72 0.25
CA ARG A 96 -11.30 9.07 0.61
C ARG A 96 -12.09 9.72 -0.52
N GLN A 97 -11.71 9.49 -1.78
CA GLN A 97 -12.40 10.04 -2.94
C GLN A 97 -13.82 9.51 -3.09
N TYR A 98 -14.08 8.21 -2.83
CA TYR A 98 -15.46 7.68 -2.85
C TYR A 98 -16.39 8.42 -1.88
N LYS A 99 -15.92 8.66 -0.65
CA LYS A 99 -16.68 9.43 0.36
C LYS A 99 -16.91 10.87 -0.07
N TYR A 100 -15.94 11.46 -0.78
CA TYR A 100 -16.06 12.83 -1.27
C TYR A 100 -17.02 12.94 -2.44
N LEU A 101 -16.93 12.03 -3.41
CA LEU A 101 -17.88 11.94 -4.53
C LEU A 101 -19.32 11.80 -4.04
N GLY A 102 -19.57 10.96 -3.03
CA GLY A 102 -20.90 10.85 -2.44
C GLY A 102 -21.44 12.16 -1.83
N LYS A 103 -20.57 13.06 -1.35
CA LYS A 103 -20.99 14.39 -0.88
C LYS A 103 -21.35 15.30 -2.06
N ILE A 104 -20.61 15.22 -3.16
CA ILE A 104 -20.88 16.01 -4.36
C ILE A 104 -22.19 15.52 -5.00
N GLU A 105 -22.34 14.20 -5.16
CA GLU A 105 -23.55 13.54 -5.65
C GLU A 105 -24.79 13.98 -4.87
N LYS A 106 -24.74 13.95 -3.52
CA LYS A 106 -25.82 14.47 -2.67
C LYS A 106 -26.09 15.96 -2.86
N SER A 107 -25.05 16.76 -3.05
CA SER A 107 -25.19 18.20 -3.29
C SER A 107 -25.91 18.45 -4.62
N ILE A 108 -25.55 17.73 -5.68
CA ILE A 108 -26.20 17.83 -7.00
C ILE A 108 -27.66 17.38 -6.92
N SER A 109 -27.92 16.24 -6.28
CA SER A 109 -29.27 15.71 -6.08
C SER A 109 -30.18 16.69 -5.35
N ASN A 110 -29.67 17.38 -4.33
CA ASN A 110 -30.43 18.38 -3.58
C ASN A 110 -30.76 19.63 -4.41
N GLU A 111 -29.85 20.08 -5.28
CA GLU A 111 -30.12 21.23 -6.15
C GLU A 111 -31.14 20.92 -7.26
N LEU A 112 -31.19 19.66 -7.71
CA LEU A 112 -32.09 19.19 -8.76
C LEU A 112 -33.42 18.63 -8.25
N ASP A 113 -33.57 18.43 -6.94
CA ASP A 113 -34.68 17.71 -6.31
C ASP A 113 -34.91 16.30 -6.92
N VAL A 114 -33.81 15.62 -7.27
CA VAL A 114 -33.83 14.25 -7.84
C VAL A 114 -32.79 13.36 -7.19
N SER A 115 -33.14 12.09 -6.95
CA SER A 115 -32.24 11.11 -6.32
C SER A 115 -31.41 10.30 -7.32
N VAL A 116 -31.14 10.83 -8.52
CA VAL A 116 -30.49 10.08 -9.62
C VAL A 116 -28.95 10.13 -9.53
N PHE A 117 -28.38 11.10 -8.82
CA PHE A 117 -26.94 11.22 -8.66
C PHE A 117 -26.47 10.39 -7.46
N ASP A 118 -26.30 9.09 -7.65
CA ASP A 118 -25.85 8.15 -6.62
C ASP A 118 -24.90 7.04 -7.14
N ARG A 119 -24.42 7.19 -8.39
CA ARG A 119 -23.71 6.16 -9.16
C ARG A 119 -22.46 5.61 -8.47
N GLU A 120 -21.59 6.47 -7.93
CA GLU A 120 -20.32 6.06 -7.30
C GLU A 120 -20.40 5.99 -5.78
N SER A 121 -21.56 6.30 -5.20
CA SER A 121 -21.82 6.25 -3.77
C SER A 121 -22.77 5.11 -3.40
N ASP A 122 -24.04 5.42 -3.19
CA ASP A 122 -25.01 4.50 -2.60
C ASP A 122 -25.38 3.38 -3.60
N ASN A 123 -25.47 3.69 -4.91
CA ASN A 123 -25.78 2.71 -5.95
C ASN A 123 -24.61 1.75 -6.25
N TYR A 124 -23.36 2.22 -6.15
CA TYR A 124 -22.18 1.35 -6.29
C TYR A 124 -22.16 0.24 -5.22
N LEU A 125 -22.63 0.55 -4.01
CA LEU A 125 -22.69 -0.37 -2.89
C LEU A 125 -23.99 -1.20 -2.86
N TYR A 126 -24.98 -0.84 -3.67
CA TYR A 126 -26.27 -1.52 -3.72
C TYR A 126 -26.09 -2.96 -4.24
N GLU A 127 -26.53 -3.93 -3.45
CA GLU A 127 -26.39 -5.37 -3.74
C GLU A 127 -24.95 -5.78 -4.13
N PHE A 128 -23.95 -5.15 -3.50
CA PHE A 128 -22.55 -5.36 -3.87
C PHE A 128 -22.17 -6.85 -3.84
N PRO A 129 -21.80 -7.44 -4.99
CA PRO A 129 -21.59 -8.88 -5.12
C PRO A 129 -20.59 -9.42 -4.09
N MET A 130 -20.89 -10.59 -3.52
CA MET A 130 -20.03 -11.23 -2.52
C MET A 130 -18.60 -11.46 -3.02
N VAL A 131 -18.45 -11.79 -4.31
CA VAL A 131 -17.12 -11.95 -4.94
C VAL A 131 -16.32 -10.65 -4.92
N LEU A 132 -16.95 -9.49 -5.14
CA LEU A 132 -16.29 -8.20 -5.12
C LEU A 132 -15.91 -7.81 -3.68
N ASN A 133 -16.77 -8.10 -2.71
CA ASN A 133 -16.45 -7.96 -1.28
C ASN A 133 -15.21 -8.81 -0.89
N PHE A 134 -15.14 -10.05 -1.36
CA PHE A 134 -13.99 -10.91 -1.10
C PHE A 134 -12.71 -10.39 -1.75
N ILE A 135 -12.79 -9.92 -3.00
CA ILE A 135 -11.66 -9.32 -3.70
C ILE A 135 -11.19 -8.04 -2.99
N GLU A 136 -12.12 -7.21 -2.53
CA GLU A 136 -11.80 -6.01 -1.75
C GLU A 136 -11.09 -6.37 -0.45
N LEU A 137 -11.60 -7.36 0.30
CA LEU A 137 -10.97 -7.90 1.50
C LEU A 137 -9.55 -8.43 1.20
N PHE A 138 -9.41 -9.15 0.10
CA PHE A 138 -8.14 -9.72 -0.34
C PHE A 138 -7.09 -8.64 -0.56
N TYR A 139 -7.41 -7.59 -1.32
CA TYR A 139 -6.48 -6.48 -1.55
C TYR A 139 -6.23 -5.66 -0.29
N LYS A 140 -7.27 -5.33 0.47
CA LYS A 140 -7.14 -4.39 1.59
C LYS A 140 -6.52 -5.02 2.83
N MET A 141 -6.68 -6.33 3.02
CA MET A 141 -6.29 -7.02 4.25
C MET A 141 -5.31 -8.17 3.99
N LEU A 142 -5.68 -9.11 3.11
CA LEU A 142 -4.91 -10.34 2.97
C LEU A 142 -3.54 -10.10 2.33
N MET A 143 -3.46 -9.28 1.28
CA MET A 143 -2.20 -9.00 0.59
C MET A 143 -1.17 -8.29 1.47
N PRO A 144 -1.49 -7.17 2.16
CA PRO A 144 -0.57 -6.56 3.12
C PRO A 144 -0.14 -7.51 4.24
N ALA A 145 -1.03 -8.38 4.72
CA ALA A 145 -0.68 -9.39 5.73
C ALA A 145 0.31 -10.42 5.19
N ILE A 146 0.12 -10.90 3.95
CA ILE A 146 1.04 -11.82 3.29
C ILE A 146 2.41 -11.18 3.09
N PHE A 147 2.46 -9.94 2.57
CA PHE A 147 3.73 -9.21 2.42
C PHE A 147 4.43 -9.02 3.77
N PHE A 148 3.67 -8.71 4.82
CA PHE A 148 4.24 -8.58 6.17
C PHE A 148 4.88 -9.89 6.65
N VAL A 149 4.19 -11.02 6.48
CA VAL A 149 4.72 -12.35 6.87
C VAL A 149 5.95 -12.72 6.05
N ILE A 150 5.94 -12.51 4.74
CA ILE A 150 7.10 -12.78 3.86
C ILE A 150 8.31 -11.97 4.33
N ASN A 151 8.10 -10.68 4.59
CA ASN A 151 9.16 -9.78 5.04
C ASN A 151 9.69 -10.13 6.44
N ILE A 152 8.84 -10.63 7.36
CA ILE A 152 9.30 -11.17 8.67
C ILE A 152 10.22 -12.38 8.46
N VAL A 153 9.78 -13.36 7.66
CA VAL A 153 10.59 -14.56 7.40
C VAL A 153 11.92 -14.14 6.77
N ARG A 154 11.89 -13.18 5.85
CA ARG A 154 13.08 -12.68 5.17
C ARG A 154 14.08 -12.05 6.14
N ILE A 155 13.67 -11.06 6.92
CA ILE A 155 14.59 -10.35 7.83
C ILE A 155 15.16 -11.32 8.88
N VAL A 156 14.36 -12.27 9.37
CA VAL A 156 14.83 -13.30 10.31
C VAL A 156 15.93 -14.16 9.67
N GLN A 157 15.76 -14.60 8.41
CA GLN A 157 16.78 -15.37 7.72
C GLN A 157 18.06 -14.56 7.46
N GLU A 158 17.93 -13.27 7.14
CA GLU A 158 19.09 -12.38 6.99
C GLU A 158 19.89 -12.31 8.30
N TRP A 159 19.22 -12.12 9.44
CA TRP A 159 19.88 -12.13 10.75
C TRP A 159 20.56 -13.46 11.12
N TYR A 160 20.09 -14.59 10.59
CA TYR A 160 20.78 -15.89 10.75
C TYR A 160 21.94 -16.09 9.78
N ALA A 161 21.94 -15.41 8.64
CA ALA A 161 22.95 -15.57 7.60
C ALA A 161 24.22 -14.73 7.86
N PHE A 162 24.09 -13.60 8.56
CA PHE A 162 25.22 -12.74 8.88
C PHE A 162 25.85 -13.11 10.23
N ASP A 163 27.15 -13.46 10.22
CA ASP A 163 27.91 -13.76 11.44
C ASP A 163 28.18 -12.53 12.32
N HIS A 164 28.09 -11.32 11.75
CA HIS A 164 28.33 -10.06 12.42
C HIS A 164 27.39 -8.97 11.90
N ILE A 165 27.16 -7.93 12.71
CA ILE A 165 26.28 -6.82 12.34
C ILE A 165 26.98 -5.96 11.27
N THR A 166 26.48 -6.02 10.05
CA THR A 166 26.93 -5.19 8.92
C THR A 166 26.04 -3.96 8.74
N LEU A 167 26.55 -2.95 8.03
CA LEU A 167 25.74 -1.77 7.67
C LEU A 167 24.54 -2.15 6.80
N VAL A 168 24.70 -3.13 5.91
CA VAL A 168 23.64 -3.66 5.04
C VAL A 168 22.51 -4.25 5.90
N LEU A 169 22.83 -5.11 6.87
CA LEU A 169 21.83 -5.71 7.75
C LEU A 169 21.09 -4.66 8.58
N LEU A 170 21.78 -3.62 9.04
CA LEU A 170 21.15 -2.49 9.73
C LEU A 170 20.20 -1.73 8.82
N CYS A 171 20.61 -1.43 7.58
CA CYS A 171 19.75 -0.79 6.58
C CYS A 171 18.49 -1.62 6.30
N ASP A 172 18.65 -2.92 6.03
CA ASP A 172 17.54 -3.83 5.74
C ASP A 172 16.59 -3.95 6.94
N THR A 173 17.14 -3.97 8.16
CA THR A 173 16.35 -3.95 9.41
C THR A 173 15.54 -2.66 9.54
N VAL A 174 16.13 -1.50 9.25
CA VAL A 174 15.42 -0.20 9.25
C VAL A 174 14.32 -0.18 8.18
N MET A 175 14.59 -0.71 6.99
CA MET A 175 13.60 -0.83 5.92
C MET A 175 12.43 -1.72 6.32
N PHE A 176 12.71 -2.88 6.93
CA PHE A 176 11.71 -3.78 7.48
C PHE A 176 10.83 -3.10 8.54
N PHE A 177 11.42 -2.41 9.52
CA PHE A 177 10.64 -1.68 10.53
C PHE A 177 9.81 -0.56 9.91
N THR A 178 10.34 0.14 8.91
CA THR A 178 9.60 1.17 8.18
C THR A 178 8.38 0.58 7.48
N ALA A 179 8.55 -0.50 6.72
CA ALA A 179 7.43 -1.25 6.10
C ALA A 179 6.40 -1.71 7.13
N SER A 180 6.87 -2.24 8.27
CA SER A 180 6.03 -2.70 9.37
C SER A 180 5.12 -1.59 9.91
N ILE A 181 5.71 -0.40 10.17
CA ILE A 181 4.98 0.77 10.66
C ILE A 181 3.95 1.25 9.62
N ILE A 182 4.33 1.29 8.34
CA ILE A 182 3.43 1.70 7.25
C ILE A 182 2.23 0.76 7.14
N ILE A 183 2.49 -0.56 7.09
CA ILE A 183 1.44 -1.58 7.02
C ILE A 183 0.51 -1.46 8.22
N TRP A 184 1.08 -1.29 9.41
CA TRP A 184 0.32 -1.09 10.64
C TRP A 184 -0.62 0.12 10.53
N PHE A 185 -0.12 1.30 10.18
CA PHE A 185 -0.95 2.49 10.00
C PHE A 185 -2.02 2.33 8.92
N TYR A 186 -1.65 1.71 7.80
CA TYR A 186 -2.56 1.43 6.71
C TYR A 186 -3.74 0.55 7.19
N PHE A 187 -3.46 -0.52 7.95
CA PHE A 187 -4.50 -1.36 8.56
C PHE A 187 -5.43 -0.55 9.48
N PHE A 188 -4.87 0.37 10.27
CA PHE A 188 -5.66 1.22 11.18
C PHE A 188 -6.65 2.12 10.45
N GLU A 189 -6.22 2.72 9.35
CA GLU A 189 -7.03 3.67 8.59
C GLU A 189 -8.09 2.97 7.72
N ILE A 190 -7.77 1.84 7.10
CA ILE A 190 -8.72 1.11 6.26
C ILE A 190 -9.77 0.36 7.11
N HIS A 191 -9.35 -0.30 8.19
CA HIS A 191 -10.23 -1.15 8.99
C HIS A 191 -10.58 -0.52 10.33
N SER A 192 -11.26 0.62 10.29
CA SER A 192 -11.63 1.40 11.49
C SER A 192 -12.47 0.61 12.53
N LYS A 193 -13.32 -0.33 12.08
CA LYS A 193 -14.10 -1.21 12.97
C LYS A 193 -13.22 -2.22 13.72
N ILE A 194 -12.35 -2.93 12.99
CA ILE A 194 -11.39 -3.89 13.56
C ILE A 194 -10.42 -3.18 14.49
N THR A 195 -9.93 -2.00 14.07
CA THR A 195 -9.14 -1.08 14.88
C THR A 195 -9.78 -0.76 16.21
N THR A 196 -11.04 -0.33 16.20
CA THR A 196 -11.77 0.03 17.43
C THR A 196 -11.88 -1.17 18.35
N TRP A 197 -12.10 -2.36 17.79
CA TRP A 197 -12.09 -3.61 18.55
C TRP A 197 -10.71 -3.92 19.15
N CYS A 198 -9.63 -3.84 18.37
CA CYS A 198 -8.26 -4.09 18.83
C CYS A 198 -7.85 -3.12 19.93
N LYS A 199 -8.15 -1.82 19.79
CA LYS A 199 -7.84 -0.80 20.80
C LYS A 199 -8.58 -1.04 22.12
N LYS A 200 -9.83 -1.52 22.04
CA LYS A 200 -10.63 -1.83 23.23
C LYS A 200 -10.11 -3.03 24.01
N HIS A 201 -9.58 -4.05 23.33
CA HIS A 201 -9.18 -5.32 23.96
C HIS A 201 -7.67 -5.43 24.21
N ILE A 202 -6.85 -4.64 23.50
CA ILE A 202 -5.39 -4.64 23.62
C ILE A 202 -4.90 -3.22 23.95
N PRO A 203 -4.79 -2.85 25.25
CA PRO A 203 -4.48 -1.47 25.66
C PRO A 203 -3.10 -0.99 25.20
N LEU A 204 -2.18 -1.92 24.89
CA LEU A 204 -0.86 -1.62 24.35
C LEU A 204 -0.94 -1.02 22.94
N VAL A 205 -1.89 -1.48 22.11
CA VAL A 205 -2.11 -0.98 20.74
C VAL A 205 -2.57 0.48 20.77
N ASP A 206 -3.45 0.84 21.71
CA ASP A 206 -3.94 2.22 21.82
C ASP A 206 -2.84 3.18 22.29
N LYS A 207 -2.03 2.76 23.28
CA LYS A 207 -0.86 3.54 23.73
C LYS A 207 0.15 3.80 22.61
N ILE A 208 0.48 2.76 21.82
CA ILE A 208 1.39 2.90 20.67
C ILE A 208 0.79 3.86 19.62
N ALA A 209 -0.51 3.75 19.32
CA ALA A 209 -1.17 4.63 18.36
C ALA A 209 -1.19 6.09 18.79
N ILE A 210 -1.42 6.38 20.07
CA ILE A 210 -1.38 7.74 20.61
C ILE A 210 0.05 8.28 20.54
N GLY A 211 1.04 7.50 20.99
CA GLY A 211 2.45 7.89 20.97
C GLY A 211 2.95 8.22 19.56
N LEU A 212 2.73 7.31 18.60
CA LEU A 212 3.16 7.54 17.22
C LEU A 212 2.42 8.71 16.55
N ARG A 213 1.10 8.87 16.78
CA ARG A 213 0.35 10.02 16.22
C ARG A 213 0.85 11.35 16.76
N LYS A 214 1.31 11.40 18.01
CA LYS A 214 1.88 12.60 18.60
C LYS A 214 3.21 12.95 17.91
N VAL A 215 4.12 11.98 17.85
CA VAL A 215 5.43 12.16 17.19
C VAL A 215 5.27 12.59 15.73
N LEU A 216 4.38 11.92 14.97
CA LEU A 216 4.18 12.22 13.54
C LEU A 216 3.43 13.52 13.24
N LYS A 217 2.76 14.13 14.23
CA LYS A 217 2.11 15.45 14.05
C LYS A 217 3.03 16.62 14.43
N GLU A 218 4.05 16.34 15.22
CA GLU A 218 5.03 17.33 15.68
C GLU A 218 6.23 17.46 14.72
N VAL A 219 6.34 16.55 13.74
CA VAL A 219 7.31 16.56 12.62
C VAL A 219 6.64 17.10 11.36
#